data_AF-A0A959LY16-F1
#
_entry.id   AF-A0A959LY16-F1
#
_cell.length_a   1.000
_cell.length_b   1.000
_cell.length_c   1.000
_cell.angle_alpha   90.00
_cell.angle_beta   90.00
_cell.angle_gamma   90.00
#
_symmetry.space_group_name_H-M   'P 1'
#
loop_
_entity.id
_entity.type
_entity.pdbx_description
1 polymer ?
#
loop_
_entity_poly.entity_id
_entity_poly.type
_entity_poly.pdbx_seq_one_letter_code
_entity_poly.pdbx_strand_id
1 'polypeptide(L)'
;MNKRWIKLLLITISCSTIPRTPVNGTYDYRIEFAEFVEGAMTVPCKVQFKDDSVYVINTEDSFLGTKGDIIEAGIFARHKSGKMIIQHNESDIYEEEVRGCSGGPSVIDTVEKIYWMCYNLKN
;
A
#
# COMPACT_ATOMS: atom_id res chain seq x y z
N MET A 1 2.87 -62.97 0.51
CA MET A 1 2.27 -62.26 -0.64
C MET A 1 1.99 -60.83 -0.20
N ASN A 2 2.79 -59.90 -0.73
CA ASN A 2 3.02 -58.57 -0.18
C ASN A 2 2.12 -57.55 -0.88
N LYS A 3 1.39 -56.71 -0.14
CA LYS A 3 0.71 -55.53 -0.71
C LYS A 3 1.20 -54.28 0.01
N ARG A 4 2.20 -53.63 -0.58
CA ARG A 4 2.69 -52.29 -0.19
C ARG A 4 1.72 -51.26 -0.76
N TRP A 5 1.08 -50.50 0.10
CA TRP A 5 0.20 -49.38 -0.28
C TRP A 5 1.06 -48.14 -0.46
N ILE A 6 1.20 -47.67 -1.70
CA ILE A 6 1.86 -46.40 -2.01
C ILE A 6 0.87 -45.29 -1.67
N LYS A 7 1.13 -44.55 -0.59
CA LYS A 7 0.44 -43.28 -0.30
C LYS A 7 0.98 -42.23 -1.27
N LEU A 8 0.17 -41.83 -2.23
CA LEU A 8 0.47 -40.74 -3.16
C LEU A 8 0.34 -39.42 -2.38
N LEU A 9 1.48 -38.80 -2.04
CA LEU A 9 1.54 -37.51 -1.38
C LEU A 9 1.40 -36.41 -2.46
N LEU A 10 0.21 -35.82 -2.58
CA LEU A 10 -0.03 -34.65 -3.42
C LEU A 10 0.62 -33.42 -2.76
N ILE A 11 1.84 -33.09 -3.19
CA ILE A 11 2.52 -31.85 -2.80
C ILE A 11 1.91 -30.73 -3.65
N THR A 12 1.06 -29.92 -3.03
CA THR A 12 0.56 -28.67 -3.62
C THR A 12 1.68 -27.62 -3.53
N ILE A 13 2.31 -27.33 -4.65
CA ILE A 13 3.23 -26.20 -4.77
C ILE A 13 2.38 -24.93 -4.76
N SER A 14 2.20 -24.33 -3.57
CA SER A 14 1.69 -22.96 -3.47
C SER A 14 2.76 -22.02 -3.99
N CYS A 15 2.60 -21.59 -5.24
CA CYS A 15 3.36 -20.48 -5.78
C CYS A 15 2.91 -19.21 -5.06
N SER A 16 3.64 -18.80 -4.03
CA SER A 16 3.44 -17.50 -3.39
C SER A 16 3.73 -16.44 -4.44
N THR A 17 2.69 -15.84 -4.99
CA THR A 17 2.82 -14.66 -5.85
C THR A 17 3.37 -13.53 -5.00
N ILE A 18 4.67 -13.27 -5.12
CA ILE A 18 5.27 -12.00 -4.69
C ILE A 18 4.41 -10.92 -5.38
N PRO A 19 3.86 -9.92 -4.65
CA PRO A 19 3.19 -8.82 -5.30
C PRO A 19 4.27 -8.16 -6.14
N ARG A 20 4.09 -8.26 -7.44
CA ARG A 20 4.91 -7.48 -8.34
C ARG A 20 4.67 -6.02 -7.99
N THR A 21 5.75 -5.28 -7.84
CA THR A 21 5.73 -3.83 -7.96
C THR A 21 4.79 -3.47 -9.11
N PRO A 22 3.82 -2.56 -8.90
CA PRO A 22 2.95 -2.11 -9.97
C PRO A 22 3.78 -1.69 -11.17
N VAL A 23 3.26 -1.93 -12.38
CA VAL A 23 3.91 -1.46 -13.60
C VAL A 23 4.11 0.05 -13.48
N ASN A 24 5.27 0.55 -13.89
CA ASN A 24 5.53 1.99 -13.93
C ASN A 24 4.41 2.71 -14.68
N GLY A 25 3.90 3.78 -14.10
CA GLY A 25 2.75 4.49 -14.64
C GLY A 25 2.08 5.37 -13.61
N THR A 26 1.05 6.07 -14.05
CA THR A 26 0.23 6.94 -13.20
C THR A 26 -1.21 6.47 -13.25
N TYR A 27 -1.81 6.30 -12.07
CA TYR A 27 -3.10 5.66 -11.88
C TYR A 27 -4.00 6.55 -11.03
N ASP A 28 -5.30 6.49 -11.28
CA ASP A 28 -6.29 7.18 -10.45
C ASP A 28 -6.55 6.39 -9.17
N TYR A 29 -6.49 7.10 -8.05
CA TYR A 29 -6.66 6.59 -6.70
C TYR A 29 -7.59 7.54 -5.93
N ARG A 30 -8.00 7.12 -4.75
CA ARG A 30 -8.58 8.01 -3.75
C ARG A 30 -7.80 7.94 -2.46
N ILE A 31 -7.78 9.05 -1.75
CA ILE A 31 -7.25 9.17 -0.41
C ILE A 31 -8.38 8.86 0.56
N GLU A 32 -8.10 7.98 1.52
CA GLU A 32 -8.95 7.75 2.68
C GLU A 32 -8.16 7.97 3.96
N PHE A 33 -8.85 8.42 5.01
CA PHE A 33 -8.21 8.85 6.25
C PHE A 33 -8.44 7.81 7.35
N ALA A 34 -7.36 7.43 8.01
CA ALA A 34 -7.38 6.42 9.07
C ALA A 34 -8.26 6.81 10.27
N GLU A 35 -8.44 8.12 10.52
CA GLU A 35 -9.26 8.63 11.63
C GLU A 35 -10.77 8.49 11.40
N PHE A 36 -11.21 8.33 10.16
CA PHE A 36 -12.62 8.31 9.82
C PHE A 36 -13.11 6.91 9.45
N VAL A 37 -14.42 6.72 9.54
CA VAL A 37 -15.06 5.53 8.97
C VAL A 37 -14.78 5.50 7.47
N GLU A 38 -14.43 4.33 6.95
CA GLU A 38 -14.14 4.10 5.53
C GLU A 38 -15.24 4.71 4.63
N GLY A 39 -14.82 5.44 3.60
CA GLY A 39 -15.70 6.17 2.69
C GLY A 39 -16.36 7.45 3.24
N ALA A 40 -16.20 7.80 4.52
CA ALA A 40 -16.80 9.01 5.08
C ALA A 40 -16.17 10.31 4.52
N MET A 41 -14.89 10.25 4.17
CA MET A 41 -14.16 11.37 3.57
C MET A 41 -13.16 10.82 2.56
N THR A 42 -13.35 11.17 1.29
CA THR A 42 -12.49 10.72 0.19
C THR A 42 -12.02 11.91 -0.64
N VAL A 43 -10.76 11.90 -1.07
CA VAL A 43 -10.18 12.94 -1.94
C VAL A 43 -9.57 12.25 -3.16
N PRO A 44 -9.90 12.67 -4.40
CA PRO A 44 -9.29 12.09 -5.59
C PRO A 44 -7.79 12.43 -5.68
N CYS A 45 -6.97 11.45 -6.02
CA CYS A 45 -5.55 11.63 -6.23
C CYS A 45 -5.03 10.78 -7.39
N LYS A 46 -3.77 11.03 -7.79
CA LYS A 46 -3.04 10.15 -8.70
C LYS A 46 -1.89 9.51 -7.94
N VAL A 47 -1.68 8.23 -8.15
CA VAL A 47 -0.47 7.53 -7.67
C VAL A 47 0.40 7.21 -8.87
N GLN A 48 1.64 7.69 -8.84
CA GLN A 48 2.65 7.37 -9.83
C GLN A 48 3.64 6.36 -9.25
N PHE A 49 3.78 5.23 -9.93
CA PHE A 49 4.84 4.25 -9.69
C PHE A 49 5.95 4.47 -10.70
N LYS A 50 7.19 4.57 -10.22
CA LYS A 50 8.39 4.71 -11.03
C LYS A 50 9.51 3.90 -10.40
N ASP A 51 9.75 2.73 -10.98
CA ASP A 51 10.67 1.72 -10.48
C ASP A 51 10.25 1.28 -9.08
N ASP A 52 11.07 1.50 -8.06
CA ASP A 52 10.72 1.25 -6.66
C ASP A 52 10.07 2.46 -5.98
N SER A 53 10.06 3.62 -6.63
CA SER A 53 9.54 4.86 -6.06
C SER A 53 8.04 5.01 -6.30
N VAL A 54 7.34 5.59 -5.34
CA VAL A 54 5.92 5.92 -5.42
C VAL A 54 5.67 7.36 -5.02
N TYR A 55 4.80 8.03 -5.76
CA TYR A 55 4.41 9.42 -5.55
C TYR A 55 2.89 9.53 -5.52
N VAL A 56 2.34 10.11 -4.45
CA VAL A 56 0.92 10.46 -4.34
C VAL A 56 0.78 11.93 -4.71
N ILE A 57 -0.04 12.21 -5.72
CA ILE A 57 -0.14 13.52 -6.37
C ILE A 57 -1.57 14.02 -6.22
N ASN A 58 -1.70 15.26 -5.74
CA ASN A 58 -2.99 15.91 -5.61
C ASN A 58 -3.58 16.25 -6.99
N THR A 59 -4.87 15.98 -7.20
CA THR A 59 -5.52 16.19 -8.51
C THR A 59 -6.35 17.46 -8.59
N GLU A 60 -6.63 18.07 -7.45
CA GLU A 60 -7.46 19.26 -7.29
C GLU A 60 -6.99 20.11 -6.10
N ASP A 61 -7.35 21.39 -6.08
CA ASP A 61 -7.03 22.23 -4.92
C ASP A 61 -7.86 21.78 -3.71
N SER A 62 -7.20 21.50 -2.59
CA SER A 62 -7.84 20.97 -1.38
C SER A 62 -7.06 21.37 -0.12
N PHE A 63 -7.54 20.93 1.05
CA PHE A 63 -6.80 21.11 2.30
C PHE A 63 -5.47 20.32 2.32
N LEU A 64 -5.27 19.36 1.41
CA LEU A 64 -4.02 18.62 1.27
C LEU A 64 -2.97 19.39 0.47
N GLY A 65 -3.37 20.41 -0.29
CA GLY A 65 -2.47 21.26 -1.08
C GLY A 65 -3.11 21.74 -2.38
N THR A 66 -2.26 22.22 -3.28
CA THR A 66 -2.63 22.67 -4.63
C THR A 66 -2.62 21.49 -5.60
N LYS A 67 -3.38 21.62 -6.69
CA LYS A 67 -3.35 20.64 -7.79
C LYS A 67 -1.93 20.45 -8.32
N GLY A 68 -1.50 19.19 -8.41
CA GLY A 68 -0.17 18.80 -8.89
C GLY A 68 0.87 18.66 -7.78
N ASP A 69 0.57 19.07 -6.55
CA ASP A 69 1.48 18.89 -5.42
C ASP A 69 1.66 17.40 -5.10
N ILE A 70 2.88 17.04 -4.71
CA ILE A 70 3.17 15.72 -4.14
C ILE A 70 2.73 15.74 -2.68
N ILE A 71 1.74 14.90 -2.36
CA ILE A 71 1.20 14.71 -1.02
C ILE A 71 2.15 13.86 -0.19
N GLU A 72 2.63 12.75 -0.77
CA GLU A 72 3.61 11.86 -0.16
C GLU A 72 4.47 11.22 -1.25
N ALA A 73 5.73 10.92 -0.94
CA ALA A 73 6.62 10.18 -1.81
C ALA A 73 7.54 9.26 -0.99
N GLY A 74 7.83 8.08 -1.50
CA GLY A 74 8.74 7.14 -0.84
C GLY A 74 8.96 5.89 -1.69
N ILE A 75 9.38 4.81 -1.04
CA ILE A 75 9.63 3.52 -1.69
C ILE A 75 8.38 2.64 -1.56
N PHE A 76 7.95 2.02 -2.65
CA PHE A 76 6.87 1.05 -2.63
C PHE A 76 7.37 -0.28 -2.07
N ALA A 77 6.92 -0.61 -0.86
CA ALA A 77 7.43 -1.77 -0.13
C ALA A 77 6.33 -2.62 0.47
N ARG A 78 6.69 -3.85 0.83
CA ARG A 78 5.80 -4.77 1.56
C ARG A 78 6.16 -4.73 3.05
N HIS A 79 5.17 -4.38 3.86
CA HIS A 79 5.23 -4.48 5.32
C HIS A 79 5.17 -5.94 5.83
N LYS A 80 5.67 -6.24 7.04
CA LYS A 80 5.62 -7.58 7.65
C LYS A 80 4.20 -8.15 7.79
N SER A 81 3.19 -7.28 7.86
CA SER A 81 1.78 -7.67 7.87
C SER A 81 1.23 -8.10 6.50
N GLY A 82 2.01 -7.93 5.43
CA GLY A 82 1.60 -8.22 4.05
C GLY A 82 0.91 -7.05 3.33
N LYS A 83 0.66 -5.92 4.02
CA LYS A 83 0.17 -4.69 3.38
C LYS A 83 1.29 -4.03 2.57
N MET A 84 0.89 -3.32 1.51
CA MET A 84 1.83 -2.49 0.74
C MET A 84 1.84 -1.09 1.32
N ILE A 85 3.02 -0.50 1.45
CA ILE A 85 3.24 0.78 2.13
C ILE A 85 4.05 1.75 1.27
N ILE A 86 4.00 3.03 1.65
CA ILE A 86 5.01 4.01 1.28
C ILE A 86 6.05 4.00 2.39
N GLN A 87 7.22 3.45 2.09
CA GLN A 87 8.36 3.34 3.00
C GLN A 87 9.24 4.59 2.90
N HIS A 88 9.55 5.19 4.05
CA HIS A 88 10.50 6.29 4.21
C HIS A 88 11.80 5.83 4.87
N ASN A 89 11.72 4.83 5.75
CA ASN A 89 12.87 4.24 6.44
C ASN A 89 12.88 2.71 6.32
N GLU A 90 14.04 2.09 6.43
CA GLU A 90 14.15 0.61 6.43
C GLU A 90 13.38 -0.06 7.57
N SER A 91 13.18 0.62 8.70
CA SER A 91 12.41 0.11 9.84
C SER A 91 10.91 0.01 9.58
N ASP A 92 10.38 0.81 8.64
CA ASP A 92 8.93 0.92 8.43
C ASP A 92 8.30 -0.43 8.10
N ILE A 93 9.03 -1.33 7.41
CA ILE A 93 8.52 -2.67 7.06
C ILE A 93 8.32 -3.57 8.29
N TYR A 94 8.88 -3.20 9.44
CA TYR A 94 8.83 -3.96 10.69
C TYR A 94 7.98 -3.31 11.79
N GLU A 95 7.43 -2.12 11.56
CA GLU A 95 6.61 -1.42 12.54
C GLU A 95 5.40 -2.26 12.97
N GLU A 96 4.98 -2.13 14.24
CA GLU A 96 3.80 -2.87 14.71
C GLU A 96 2.50 -2.28 14.15
N GLU A 97 2.46 -0.96 14.01
CA GLU A 97 1.32 -0.24 13.48
C GLU A 97 1.49 0.07 11.99
N VAL A 98 0.40 -0.03 11.24
CA VAL A 98 0.35 0.29 9.81
C VAL A 98 -1.05 0.79 9.48
N ARG A 99 -1.18 1.83 8.64
CA ARG A 99 -2.47 2.51 8.33
C ARG A 99 -3.07 3.28 9.52
N GLY A 100 -2.31 3.55 10.57
CA GLY A 100 -2.79 4.27 11.75
C GLY A 100 -2.16 5.66 11.90
N CYS A 101 -2.60 6.39 12.91
CA CYS A 101 -2.11 7.74 13.21
C CYS A 101 -1.01 7.78 14.27
N SER A 102 -0.58 6.64 14.80
CA SER A 102 0.47 6.60 15.82
C SER A 102 1.89 6.53 15.24
N GLY A 103 2.07 6.92 13.98
CA GLY A 103 3.38 7.03 13.32
C GLY A 103 3.81 5.82 12.49
N GLY A 104 2.93 4.83 12.28
CA GLY A 104 3.18 3.75 11.34
C GLY A 104 3.12 4.23 9.88
N PRO A 105 3.70 3.47 8.92
CA PRO A 105 3.73 3.87 7.53
C PRO A 105 2.33 3.91 6.88
N SER A 106 2.19 4.83 5.92
CA SER A 106 1.01 4.94 5.05
C SER A 106 0.84 3.71 4.18
N VAL A 107 -0.42 3.32 3.91
CA VAL A 107 -0.74 2.12 3.11
C VAL A 107 -1.22 2.50 1.73
N ILE A 108 -0.75 1.77 0.72
CA ILE A 108 -1.29 1.82 -0.64
C ILE A 108 -2.01 0.50 -0.92
N ASP A 109 -3.33 0.53 -1.04
CA ASP A 109 -4.12 -0.57 -1.57
C ASP A 109 -4.14 -0.50 -3.11
N THR A 110 -3.39 -1.39 -3.74
CA THR A 110 -3.29 -1.43 -5.22
C THR A 110 -4.49 -2.08 -5.90
N VAL A 111 -5.32 -2.81 -5.15
CA VAL A 111 -6.52 -3.49 -5.64
C VAL A 111 -7.69 -2.52 -5.59
N GLU A 112 -7.98 -1.96 -4.41
CA GLU A 112 -9.08 -1.03 -4.19
C GLU A 112 -8.77 0.40 -4.67
N LYS A 113 -7.52 0.67 -5.07
CA LYS A 113 -7.03 1.99 -5.50
C LYS A 113 -7.19 3.05 -4.41
N ILE A 114 -6.79 2.69 -3.19
CA ILE A 114 -6.87 3.57 -2.02
C ILE A 114 -5.47 3.85 -1.49
N TYR A 115 -5.17 5.12 -1.25
CA TYR A 115 -4.05 5.56 -0.44
C TYR A 115 -4.57 5.96 0.94
N TRP A 116 -4.10 5.28 1.98
CA TRP A 116 -4.49 5.53 3.36
C TRP A 116 -3.47 6.41 4.03
N MET A 117 -3.94 7.55 4.56
CA MET A 117 -3.11 8.46 5.34
C MET A 117 -3.79 8.87 6.64
N CYS A 118 -3.01 9.46 7.55
CA CYS A 118 -3.54 10.17 8.70
C CYS A 118 -3.86 11.61 8.28
N TYR A 119 -5.05 12.12 8.63
CA TYR A 119 -5.48 13.48 8.31
C TYR A 119 -4.56 14.55 8.91
N ASN A 120 -3.90 14.26 10.04
CA ASN A 120 -3.25 15.27 10.88
C ASN A 120 -1.71 15.35 10.84
N LEU A 121 -1.04 14.85 9.80
CA LEU A 121 0.44 14.95 9.68
C LEU A 121 0.89 16.06 8.70
N LYS A 122 0.49 17.30 8.98
CA LYS A 122 1.27 18.49 8.61
C LYS A 122 1.56 19.29 9.87
N ASN A 123 2.62 18.91 10.59
CA ASN A 123 3.37 19.80 11.47
C ASN A 123 4.84 19.44 11.43
#